data_AF-Q12IW2-F1
#
_entry.id   AF-Q12IW2-F1
#
_cell.length_a   1.000
_cell.length_b   1.000
_cell.length_c   1.000
_cell.angle_alpha   90.00
_cell.angle_beta   90.00
_cell.angle_gamma   90.00
#
_symmetry.space_group_name_H-M   'P 1'
#
loop_
_entity.id
_entity.type
_entity.pdbx_description
1 polymer ?
#
loop_
_entity_poly.entity_id
_entity_poly.type
_entity_poly.pdbx_seq_one_letter_code
_entity_poly.pdbx_strand_id
1 'polypeptide(L)'
;MRTKSIKGRGTAQAKAATGNQGGFTLMELVVGMLVMSIAIVMMTSMLFPQADRAAKTLHRVRSAELAHGILNEIWGKRYDQNTNANGGVPACGSPLGLPCSLETEFGPDGTETREQFNDVDDYHGLSETNLMLNSSQSYNDFYPNYRLAVSVVLGAAANTKLVTVNVTTPDGEVITYQALRSNY
;
A
#
# COMPACT_ATOMS: atom_id res chain seq x y z
N MET A 1 59.05 79.28 -13.87
CA MET A 1 58.00 80.25 -14.23
C MET A 1 56.64 79.57 -14.05
N ARG A 2 55.78 80.18 -13.22
CA ARG A 2 54.34 79.93 -13.03
C ARG A 2 53.86 78.58 -12.47
N THR A 3 53.43 78.70 -11.22
CA THR A 3 52.39 77.96 -10.50
C THR A 3 51.10 77.78 -11.31
N LYS A 4 50.44 76.62 -11.13
CA LYS A 4 48.99 76.51 -11.24
C LYS A 4 48.44 75.63 -10.11
N SER A 5 47.74 76.32 -9.22
CA SER A 5 46.80 75.82 -8.22
C SER A 5 45.62 75.11 -8.91
N ILE A 6 45.09 74.05 -8.29
CA ILE A 6 43.66 73.61 -8.23
C ILE A 6 43.65 72.48 -7.17
N LYS A 7 43.26 72.79 -5.92
CA LYS A 7 41.91 72.62 -5.33
C LYS A 7 41.56 71.14 -5.05
N GLY A 8 41.63 70.79 -3.76
CA GLY A 8 41.26 69.48 -3.25
C GLY A 8 39.77 69.15 -3.38
N ARG A 9 39.47 67.86 -3.30
CA ARG A 9 38.12 67.32 -3.13
C ARG A 9 38.21 66.11 -2.20
N GLY A 10 37.33 66.12 -1.21
CA GLY A 10 37.48 65.43 0.06
C GLY A 10 37.38 63.91 0.01
N THR A 11 38.11 63.30 0.94
CA THR A 11 37.88 61.93 1.37
C THR A 11 36.57 61.89 2.17
N ALA A 12 35.55 61.24 1.62
CA ALA A 12 34.36 60.88 2.37
C ALA A 12 34.78 59.90 3.48
N GLN A 13 34.76 60.35 4.73
CA GLN A 13 34.93 59.47 5.87
C GLN A 13 33.69 58.57 5.97
N ALA A 14 33.87 57.27 5.76
CA ALA A 14 32.86 56.27 6.08
C ALA A 14 32.64 56.29 7.60
N LYS A 15 31.49 56.81 8.02
CA LYS A 15 31.06 56.84 9.42
C LYS A 15 30.69 55.40 9.80
N ALA A 16 31.56 54.71 10.53
CA ALA A 16 31.24 53.42 11.12
C ALA A 16 30.09 53.63 12.11
N ALA A 17 28.93 53.03 11.84
CA ALA A 17 27.82 53.00 12.78
C ALA A 17 28.22 52.08 13.95
N THR A 18 28.56 52.67 15.09
CA THR A 18 28.69 51.93 16.35
C THR A 18 27.30 51.52 16.80
N GLY A 19 26.89 50.32 16.40
CA GLY A 19 25.70 49.67 16.94
C GLY A 19 25.86 49.48 18.44
N ASN A 20 24.93 50.03 19.21
CA ASN A 20 24.87 49.83 20.65
C ASN A 20 24.60 48.34 20.92
N GLN A 21 25.59 47.62 21.44
CA GLN A 21 25.43 46.21 21.81
C GLN A 21 24.67 46.14 23.14
N GLY A 22 23.35 46.13 23.05
CA GLY A 22 22.47 45.87 24.20
C GLY A 22 22.54 44.39 24.59
N GLY A 23 22.81 44.11 25.87
CA GLY A 23 22.71 42.75 26.43
C GLY A 23 21.26 42.39 26.78
N PHE A 24 20.98 41.09 26.82
CA PHE A 24 19.66 40.56 27.23
C PHE A 24 19.48 40.61 28.74
N THR A 25 18.26 40.85 29.20
CA THR A 25 17.93 40.74 30.63
C THR A 25 17.67 39.30 31.03
N LEU A 26 17.87 38.94 32.30
CA LEU A 26 17.60 37.59 32.80
C LEU A 26 16.12 37.21 32.61
N MET A 27 15.19 38.16 32.79
CA MET A 27 13.75 37.92 32.58
C MET A 27 13.41 37.64 31.12
N GLU A 28 14.11 38.27 30.18
CA GLU A 28 13.89 38.05 28.75
C GLU A 28 14.31 36.64 28.32
N LEU A 29 15.40 36.11 28.89
CA LEU A 29 15.78 34.71 28.69
C LEU A 29 14.76 33.74 29.31
N VAL A 30 14.22 34.07 30.49
CA VAL A 30 13.18 33.26 31.15
C VAL A 30 11.89 33.22 30.31
N VAL A 31 11.44 34.36 29.80
CA VAL A 31 10.26 34.41 28.93
C VAL A 31 10.54 33.73 27.59
N GLY A 32 11.74 33.90 27.03
CA GLY A 32 12.16 33.24 25.80
C GLY A 32 12.12 31.72 25.89
N MET A 33 12.66 31.13 26.98
CA MET A 33 12.60 29.69 27.17
C MET A 33 11.18 29.18 27.38
N LEU A 34 10.29 29.96 28.03
CA LEU A 34 8.88 29.60 28.21
C LEU A 34 8.16 29.53 26.86
N VAL A 35 8.31 30.56 26.03
CA VAL A 35 7.68 30.61 24.70
C VAL A 35 8.21 29.51 23.79
N MET A 36 9.53 29.29 23.80
CA MET A 36 10.15 28.23 23.00
C MET A 36 9.68 26.84 23.43
N SER A 37 9.51 26.60 24.73
CA SER A 37 9.00 25.34 25.25
C SER A 37 7.59 25.05 24.75
N ILE A 38 6.69 26.05 24.82
CA ILE A 38 5.32 25.92 24.32
C ILE A 38 5.31 25.67 22.81
N ALA A 39 6.13 26.41 22.05
CA ALA A 39 6.23 26.25 20.60
C ALA A 39 6.68 24.83 20.18
N ILE A 40 7.69 24.28 20.86
CA ILE A 40 8.19 22.92 20.58
C ILE A 40 7.11 21.88 20.89
N VAL A 41 6.37 22.02 22.00
CA VAL A 41 5.27 21.10 22.36
C VAL A 41 4.16 21.12 21.31
N MET A 42 3.73 22.31 20.87
CA MET A 42 2.72 22.41 19.81
C MET A 42 3.22 21.78 18.50
N MET A 43 4.46 22.06 18.10
CA MET A 43 5.03 21.53 16.86
C MET A 43 5.17 19.99 16.90
N THR A 44 5.69 19.45 18.00
CA THR A 44 5.83 17.99 18.16
C THR A 44 4.47 17.29 18.17
N SER A 45 3.45 17.87 18.81
CA SER A 45 2.09 17.30 18.82
C SER A 45 1.46 17.18 17.43
N MET A 46 1.83 18.05 16.49
CA MET A 46 1.33 18.03 15.10
C MET A 46 2.19 17.16 14.16
N LEU A 47 3.50 17.07 14.39
CA LEU A 47 4.42 16.33 13.53
C LEU A 47 4.43 14.82 13.82
N PHE A 48 4.42 14.41 15.08
CA PHE A 48 4.46 12.98 15.46
C PHE A 48 3.33 12.13 14.85
N PRO A 49 2.05 12.54 14.87
CA PRO A 49 0.98 11.71 14.32
C PRO A 49 1.02 11.57 12.79
N GLN A 50 1.85 12.35 12.08
CA GLN A 50 1.99 12.22 10.63
C GLN A 50 2.81 10.99 10.22
N ALA A 51 3.82 10.63 11.01
CA ALA A 51 4.68 9.48 10.71
C ALA A 51 3.89 8.15 10.76
N ASP A 52 3.05 7.96 11.78
CA ASP A 52 2.20 6.77 11.94
C ASP A 52 1.19 6.63 10.80
N ARG A 53 0.54 7.73 10.41
CA ARG A 53 -0.39 7.75 9.27
C ARG A 53 0.30 7.42 7.95
N ALA A 54 1.53 7.88 7.76
CA ALA A 54 2.31 7.57 6.56
C ALA A 54 2.64 6.07 6.48
N ALA A 55 3.07 5.47 7.60
CA ALA A 55 3.33 4.02 7.68
C ALA A 55 2.08 3.19 7.36
N LYS A 56 0.93 3.52 7.97
CA LYS A 56 -0.36 2.86 7.68
C LYS A 56 -0.76 2.99 6.21
N THR A 57 -0.57 4.16 5.61
CA THR A 57 -0.86 4.38 4.18
C THR A 57 0.01 3.48 3.31
N LEU A 58 1.30 3.34 3.64
CA LEU A 58 2.20 2.43 2.93
C LEU A 58 1.75 0.96 3.07
N HIS A 59 1.34 0.52 4.26
CA HIS A 59 0.82 -0.82 4.49
C HIS A 59 -0.43 -1.10 3.65
N ARG A 60 -1.34 -0.13 3.51
CA ARG A 60 -2.53 -0.24 2.66
C ARG A 60 -2.16 -0.37 1.18
N VAL A 61 -1.23 0.44 0.68
CA VAL A 61 -0.78 0.35 -0.72
C VAL A 61 -0.17 -1.03 -1.01
N ARG A 62 0.69 -1.53 -0.12
CA ARG A 62 1.27 -2.88 -0.26
C ARG A 62 0.23 -3.99 -0.19
N SER A 63 -0.76 -3.86 0.69
CA SER A 63 -1.86 -4.82 0.76
C SER A 63 -2.67 -4.86 -0.54
N ALA A 64 -2.89 -3.70 -1.16
CA ALA A 64 -3.62 -3.57 -2.42
C ALA A 64 -2.81 -4.17 -3.57
N GLU A 65 -1.50 -3.91 -3.62
CA GLU A 65 -0.61 -4.52 -4.61
C GLU A 65 -0.67 -6.06 -4.56
N LEU A 66 -0.52 -6.63 -3.36
CA LEU A 66 -0.61 -8.08 -3.15
C LEU A 66 -1.97 -8.63 -3.58
N ALA A 67 -3.06 -8.01 -3.10
CA ALA A 67 -4.42 -8.47 -3.41
C ALA A 67 -4.74 -8.35 -4.90
N HIS A 68 -4.39 -7.23 -5.54
CA HIS A 68 -4.61 -7.03 -6.98
C HIS A 68 -3.76 -7.96 -7.84
N GLY A 69 -2.53 -8.28 -7.42
CA GLY A 69 -1.70 -9.28 -8.08
C GLY A 69 -2.41 -10.64 -8.14
N ILE A 70 -2.92 -11.11 -7.00
CA ILE A 70 -3.66 -12.37 -6.89
C ILE A 70 -4.98 -12.31 -7.66
N LEU A 71 -5.76 -11.24 -7.49
CA LEU A 71 -7.04 -11.10 -8.19
C LEU A 71 -6.87 -11.08 -9.70
N ASN A 72 -5.84 -10.39 -10.22
CA ASN A 72 -5.55 -10.37 -11.66
C ASN A 72 -5.15 -11.76 -12.17
N GLU A 73 -4.43 -12.53 -11.36
CA GLU A 73 -4.09 -13.89 -11.70
C GLU A 73 -5.35 -14.78 -11.79
N ILE A 74 -6.20 -14.75 -10.75
CA ILE A 74 -7.48 -15.47 -10.71
C ILE A 74 -8.38 -15.07 -11.87
N TRP A 75 -8.39 -13.79 -12.25
CA TRP A 75 -9.20 -13.29 -13.37
C TRP A 75 -8.81 -13.88 -14.72
N GLY A 76 -7.55 -14.29 -14.87
CA GLY A 76 -7.04 -14.94 -16.07
C GLY A 76 -7.35 -16.43 -16.16
N LYS A 77 -7.95 -17.02 -15.11
CA LYS A 77 -8.28 -18.44 -15.07
C LYS A 77 -9.70 -18.71 -15.56
N ARG A 78 -9.94 -19.95 -15.98
CA ARG A 78 -11.27 -20.45 -16.32
C ARG A 78 -12.16 -20.45 -15.08
N TYR A 79 -13.47 -20.37 -15.28
CA TYR A 79 -14.43 -20.29 -14.19
C TYR A 79 -14.43 -21.55 -13.30
N ASP A 80 -14.22 -22.73 -13.90
CA ASP A 80 -14.33 -24.06 -13.29
C ASP A 80 -13.61 -25.06 -14.22
N GLN A 81 -13.10 -26.17 -13.69
CA GLN A 81 -12.42 -27.21 -14.45
C GLN A 81 -13.30 -27.84 -15.53
N ASN A 82 -14.63 -27.84 -15.32
CA ASN A 82 -15.61 -28.31 -16.30
C ASN A 82 -16.01 -27.25 -17.33
N THR A 83 -15.46 -26.04 -17.23
CA THR A 83 -15.65 -24.96 -18.21
C THR A 83 -14.58 -25.06 -19.30
N ASN A 84 -14.93 -24.72 -20.54
CA ASN A 84 -13.97 -24.68 -21.65
C ASN A 84 -12.77 -23.77 -21.30
N ALA A 85 -11.57 -24.11 -21.78
CA ALA A 85 -10.33 -23.37 -21.52
C ALA A 85 -10.41 -21.90 -21.98
N ASN A 86 -11.23 -21.61 -23.00
CA ASN A 86 -11.48 -20.25 -23.48
C ASN A 86 -12.68 -19.55 -22.79
N GLY A 87 -13.24 -20.18 -21.75
CA GLY A 87 -14.53 -19.80 -21.16
C GLY A 87 -15.72 -20.08 -22.09
N GLY A 88 -16.92 -19.73 -21.63
CA GLY A 88 -18.10 -19.60 -22.48
C GLY A 88 -18.99 -20.84 -22.62
N VAL A 89 -19.73 -20.88 -23.73
CA VAL A 89 -20.89 -21.75 -23.95
C VAL A 89 -20.48 -23.13 -24.51
N PRO A 90 -20.99 -24.25 -23.97
CA PRO A 90 -21.90 -24.30 -22.83
C PRO A 90 -21.15 -24.08 -21.52
N ALA A 91 -21.64 -23.13 -20.73
CA ALA A 91 -21.15 -22.87 -19.39
C ALA A 91 -21.39 -24.12 -18.52
N CYS A 92 -20.50 -24.39 -17.55
CA CYS A 92 -20.81 -25.43 -16.57
C CYS A 92 -22.14 -25.11 -15.86
N GLY A 93 -22.91 -26.14 -15.51
CA GLY A 93 -24.25 -25.99 -14.93
C GLY A 93 -25.33 -25.55 -15.92
N SER A 94 -25.01 -25.31 -17.20
CA SER A 94 -26.02 -25.10 -18.25
C SER A 94 -26.57 -26.44 -18.78
N PRO A 95 -27.75 -26.47 -19.43
CA PRO A 95 -28.36 -27.71 -19.92
C PRO A 95 -27.51 -28.53 -20.91
N LEU A 96 -26.56 -27.88 -21.59
CA LEU A 96 -25.66 -28.51 -22.55
C LEU A 96 -24.22 -28.66 -22.00
N GLY A 97 -23.97 -28.18 -20.78
CA GLY A 97 -22.66 -28.20 -20.12
C GLY A 97 -22.55 -29.32 -19.09
N LEU A 98 -21.32 -29.60 -18.69
CA LEU A 98 -21.05 -30.43 -17.51
C LEU A 98 -21.48 -29.70 -16.23
N PRO A 99 -21.83 -30.40 -15.13
CA PRO A 99 -22.06 -29.74 -13.85
C PRO A 99 -20.81 -28.99 -13.39
N CYS A 100 -20.97 -27.80 -12.79
CA CYS A 100 -19.86 -27.12 -12.13
C CYS A 100 -19.47 -27.88 -10.85
N SER A 101 -18.27 -27.61 -10.36
CA SER A 101 -17.79 -28.12 -9.08
C SER A 101 -18.65 -27.61 -7.93
N LEU A 102 -18.85 -28.51 -6.97
CA LEU A 102 -19.55 -28.19 -5.73
C LEU A 102 -18.62 -27.37 -4.84
N GLU A 103 -19.19 -26.45 -4.06
CA GLU A 103 -18.42 -25.59 -3.16
C GLU A 103 -17.62 -26.38 -2.11
N THR A 104 -18.02 -27.62 -1.79
CA THR A 104 -17.28 -28.53 -0.91
C THR A 104 -15.98 -29.07 -1.52
N GLU A 105 -15.85 -28.99 -2.84
CA GLU A 105 -14.68 -29.42 -3.59
C GLU A 105 -13.77 -28.24 -3.96
N PHE A 106 -14.12 -26.99 -3.59
CA PHE A 106 -13.28 -25.84 -3.90
C PHE A 106 -11.93 -25.92 -3.18
N GLY A 107 -10.88 -25.56 -3.93
CA GLY A 107 -9.49 -25.66 -3.54
C GLY A 107 -8.72 -26.45 -4.58
N PRO A 108 -7.43 -26.72 -4.36
CA PRO A 108 -6.61 -27.43 -5.31
C PRO A 108 -7.11 -28.86 -5.58
N ASP A 109 -7.28 -29.21 -6.85
CA ASP A 109 -7.75 -30.53 -7.25
C ASP A 109 -6.67 -31.61 -7.02
N GLY A 110 -6.90 -32.50 -6.05
CA GLY A 110 -6.05 -33.67 -5.80
C GLY A 110 -4.63 -33.32 -5.33
N THR A 111 -3.64 -33.41 -6.22
CA THR A 111 -2.23 -33.11 -5.93
C THR A 111 -1.73 -31.87 -6.65
N GLU A 112 -2.63 -31.01 -7.13
CA GLU A 112 -2.24 -29.79 -7.81
C GLU A 112 -1.41 -28.87 -6.92
N THR A 113 -0.30 -28.39 -7.47
CA THR A 113 0.53 -27.34 -6.88
C THR A 113 0.15 -25.98 -7.45
N ARG A 114 0.74 -24.93 -6.88
CA ARG A 114 0.45 -23.54 -7.21
C ARG A 114 0.53 -23.20 -8.70
N GLU A 115 1.44 -23.85 -9.42
CA GLU A 115 1.70 -23.68 -10.85
C GLU A 115 0.65 -24.36 -11.72
N GLN A 116 -0.07 -25.34 -11.15
CA GLN A 116 -1.05 -26.18 -11.84
C GLN A 116 -2.47 -25.61 -11.74
N PHE A 117 -2.70 -24.65 -10.84
CA PHE A 117 -3.99 -23.98 -10.68
C PHE A 117 -4.48 -23.48 -12.03
N ASN A 118 -5.59 -24.05 -12.47
CA ASN A 118 -6.11 -23.88 -13.80
C ASN A 118 -7.45 -23.14 -13.80
N ASP A 119 -8.21 -23.14 -12.70
CA ASP A 119 -9.48 -22.44 -12.55
C ASP A 119 -9.54 -21.49 -11.33
N VAL A 120 -10.73 -20.95 -11.05
CA VAL A 120 -10.92 -19.93 -10.00
C VAL A 120 -10.93 -20.54 -8.60
N ASP A 121 -11.55 -21.71 -8.44
CA ASP A 121 -11.73 -22.38 -7.17
C ASP A 121 -10.47 -23.02 -6.61
N ASP A 122 -9.47 -23.32 -7.45
CA ASP A 122 -8.14 -23.74 -7.01
C ASP A 122 -7.49 -22.78 -5.99
N TYR A 123 -7.86 -21.50 -6.03
CA TYR A 123 -7.33 -20.47 -5.13
C TYR A 123 -8.03 -20.45 -3.77
N HIS A 124 -9.10 -21.21 -3.58
CA HIS A 124 -9.76 -21.33 -2.28
C HIS A 124 -8.76 -21.93 -1.26
N GLY A 125 -8.54 -21.21 -0.16
CA GLY A 125 -7.58 -21.62 0.86
C GLY A 125 -6.13 -21.20 0.59
N LEU A 126 -5.85 -20.46 -0.48
CA LEU A 126 -4.52 -19.88 -0.70
C LEU A 126 -4.16 -18.92 0.44
N SER A 127 -2.97 -19.09 1.02
CA SER A 127 -2.50 -18.36 2.19
C SER A 127 -1.07 -17.83 2.03
N GLU A 128 -0.56 -17.09 3.02
CA GLU A 128 0.80 -16.55 2.98
C GLU A 128 1.90 -17.62 2.95
N THR A 129 1.58 -18.84 3.39
CA THR A 129 2.52 -19.96 3.44
C THR A 129 2.74 -20.63 2.10
N ASN A 130 1.84 -20.39 1.13
CA ASN A 130 1.95 -20.93 -0.20
C ASN A 130 2.98 -20.17 -1.04
N LEU A 131 3.54 -20.85 -2.05
CA LEU A 131 4.45 -20.25 -3.02
C LEU A 131 3.74 -19.18 -3.86
N MET A 132 4.50 -18.16 -4.27
CA MET A 132 4.07 -17.23 -5.30
C MET A 132 4.12 -17.91 -6.68
N LEU A 133 3.26 -17.51 -7.61
CA LEU A 133 3.26 -18.06 -8.97
C LEU A 133 4.64 -17.91 -9.62
N ASN A 134 5.15 -19.00 -10.21
CA ASN A 134 6.46 -19.04 -10.88
C ASN A 134 7.63 -18.63 -9.98
N SER A 135 7.55 -18.90 -8.68
CA SER A 135 8.56 -18.54 -7.69
C SER A 135 8.87 -19.72 -6.76
N SER A 136 10.10 -19.78 -6.27
CA SER A 136 10.48 -20.67 -5.18
C SER A 136 10.26 -20.05 -3.79
N GLN A 137 9.77 -18.81 -3.72
CA GLN A 137 9.48 -18.08 -2.47
C GLN A 137 7.99 -18.06 -2.17
N SER A 138 7.65 -18.14 -0.88
CA SER A 138 6.29 -17.95 -0.38
C SER A 138 5.92 -16.48 -0.32
N TYR A 139 4.62 -16.19 -0.20
CA TYR A 139 4.15 -14.84 0.06
C TYR A 139 4.70 -14.28 1.38
N ASN A 140 4.89 -15.12 2.41
CA ASN A 140 5.46 -14.70 3.69
C ASN A 140 6.95 -14.30 3.58
N ASP A 141 7.70 -14.87 2.62
CA ASP A 141 9.10 -14.48 2.38
C ASP A 141 9.19 -13.07 1.76
N PHE A 142 8.27 -12.76 0.84
CA PHE A 142 8.27 -11.47 0.12
C PHE A 142 7.48 -10.36 0.84
N TYR A 143 6.41 -10.72 1.55
CA TYR A 143 5.56 -9.84 2.35
C TYR A 143 5.61 -10.23 3.84
N PRO A 144 6.75 -10.01 4.53
CA PRO A 144 6.89 -10.43 5.92
C PRO A 144 5.90 -9.71 6.83
N ASN A 145 5.31 -10.46 7.76
CA ASN A 145 4.29 -10.01 8.72
C ASN A 145 2.93 -9.60 8.10
N TYR A 146 2.73 -9.84 6.80
CA TYR A 146 1.38 -9.82 6.23
C TYR A 146 0.78 -11.22 6.33
N ARG A 147 -0.53 -11.29 6.57
CA ARG A 147 -1.29 -12.54 6.42
C ARG A 147 -2.14 -12.45 5.16
N LEU A 148 -2.21 -13.52 4.40
CA LEU A 148 -3.01 -13.62 3.20
C LEU A 148 -4.03 -14.74 3.41
N ALA A 149 -5.29 -14.49 3.10
CA ALA A 149 -6.29 -15.55 3.03
C ALA A 149 -7.20 -15.30 1.83
N VAL A 150 -7.21 -16.26 0.90
CA VAL A 150 -8.12 -16.27 -0.24
C VAL A 150 -9.23 -17.27 0.03
N SER A 151 -10.46 -16.85 -0.20
CA SER A 151 -11.63 -17.71 -0.15
C SER A 151 -12.49 -17.47 -1.37
N VAL A 152 -12.92 -18.56 -1.98
CA VAL A 152 -13.87 -18.56 -3.10
C VAL A 152 -15.16 -19.20 -2.59
N VAL A 153 -16.29 -18.56 -2.87
CA VAL A 153 -17.62 -19.07 -2.53
C VAL A 153 -18.53 -18.93 -3.73
N LEU A 154 -19.65 -19.66 -3.75
CA LEU A 154 -20.69 -19.41 -4.74
C LEU A 154 -21.29 -18.01 -4.52
N GLY A 155 -21.45 -17.27 -5.61
CA GLY A 155 -22.08 -15.96 -5.58
C GLY A 155 -23.59 -16.06 -5.42
N ALA A 156 -24.22 -14.94 -5.01
CA ALA A 156 -25.67 -14.89 -4.84
C ALA A 156 -26.47 -15.07 -6.14
N ALA A 157 -25.84 -14.76 -7.30
CA ALA A 157 -26.40 -15.00 -8.60
C ALA A 157 -25.96 -16.38 -9.13
N ALA A 158 -26.84 -17.04 -9.89
CA ALA A 158 -26.51 -18.31 -10.52
C ALA A 158 -25.26 -18.19 -11.41
N ASN A 159 -24.42 -19.23 -11.42
CA ASN A 159 -23.18 -19.29 -12.22
C ASN A 159 -22.22 -18.11 -11.97
N THR A 160 -22.15 -17.67 -10.71
CA THR A 160 -21.16 -16.71 -10.25
C THR A 160 -20.35 -17.26 -9.08
N LYS A 161 -19.07 -16.90 -8.99
CA LYS A 161 -18.17 -17.17 -7.87
C LYS A 161 -17.72 -15.83 -7.28
N LEU A 162 -17.80 -15.68 -5.96
CA LEU A 162 -17.26 -14.53 -5.23
C LEU A 162 -15.88 -14.89 -4.69
N VAL A 163 -14.87 -14.19 -5.17
CA VAL A 163 -13.49 -14.31 -4.72
C VAL A 163 -13.25 -13.22 -3.68
N THR A 164 -12.84 -13.62 -2.47
CA THR A 164 -12.50 -12.72 -1.38
C THR A 164 -11.03 -12.91 -1.00
N VAL A 165 -10.25 -11.85 -1.12
CA VAL A 165 -8.85 -11.78 -0.71
C VAL A 165 -8.75 -10.88 0.51
N ASN A 166 -8.45 -11.49 1.66
CA ASN A 166 -8.17 -10.79 2.89
C ASN A 166 -6.66 -10.66 3.07
N VAL A 167 -6.20 -9.42 3.24
CA VAL A 167 -4.81 -9.13 3.58
C VAL A 167 -4.77 -8.46 4.94
N THR A 168 -4.13 -9.11 5.91
CA THR A 168 -3.87 -8.50 7.23
C THR A 168 -2.53 -7.80 7.18
N THR A 169 -2.52 -6.50 7.48
CA THR A 169 -1.28 -5.70 7.55
C THR A 169 -0.48 -6.04 8.81
N PRO A 170 0.81 -5.66 8.88
CA PRO A 170 1.63 -5.83 10.09
C PRO A 170 1.04 -5.14 11.34
N ASP A 171 0.22 -4.10 11.15
CA ASP A 171 -0.48 -3.39 12.21
C ASP A 171 -1.76 -4.11 12.68
N GLY A 172 -2.08 -5.27 12.10
CA GLY A 172 -3.27 -6.07 12.40
C GLY A 172 -4.55 -5.62 11.71
N GLU A 173 -4.50 -4.60 10.84
CA GLU A 173 -5.66 -4.17 10.03
C GLU A 173 -5.94 -5.21 8.95
N VAL A 174 -7.14 -5.80 8.94
CA VAL A 174 -7.61 -6.67 7.86
C VAL A 174 -8.27 -5.82 6.78
N ILE A 175 -7.76 -5.91 5.56
CA ILE A 175 -8.29 -5.22 4.39
C ILE A 175 -8.80 -6.28 3.41
N THR A 176 -10.09 -6.17 3.07
CA THR A 176 -10.81 -7.13 2.25
C THR A 176 -11.00 -6.60 0.85
N TYR A 177 -10.60 -7.40 -0.14
CA TYR A 177 -10.79 -7.15 -1.56
C TYR A 177 -11.67 -8.24 -2.14
N GLN A 178 -12.65 -7.87 -2.96
CA GLN A 178 -13.61 -8.82 -3.53
C GLN A 178 -13.74 -8.65 -5.04
N ALA A 179 -13.93 -9.76 -5.73
CA ALA A 179 -14.26 -9.79 -7.15
C ALA A 179 -15.32 -10.86 -7.43
N LEU A 180 -16.31 -10.52 -8.26
CA LEU A 180 -17.39 -11.44 -8.63
C LEU A 180 -17.19 -11.93 -10.06
N ARG A 181 -16.84 -13.21 -10.22
CA ARG A 181 -16.61 -13.83 -11.53
C ARG A 181 -17.89 -14.52 -12.02
N SER A 182 -18.33 -14.17 -13.22
CA SER A 182 -19.41 -14.84 -13.97
C SER A 182 -18.85 -15.98 -14.83
N ASN A 183 -19.65 -17.03 -15.04
CA ASN A 183 -19.36 -18.12 -15.99
C ASN A 183 -19.65 -17.76 -17.47
N TYR A 184 -20.21 -16.58 -17.71
CA TYR A 184 -20.47 -16.00 -19.04
C TYR A 184 -19.66 -14.73 -19.25
#